data_AF-A0A7C1YKD4-F1
#
_entry.id   AF-A0A7C1YKD4-F1
#
_cell.length_a   1.000
_cell.length_b   1.000
_cell.length_c   1.000
_cell.angle_alpha   90.00
_cell.angle_beta   90.00
_cell.angle_gamma   90.00
#
_symmetry.space_group_name_H-M   'P 1'
#
loop_
_entity.id
_entity.type
_entity.pdbx_description
1 polymer ?
#
loop_
_entity_poly.entity_id
_entity_poly.type
_entity_poly.pdbx_seq_one_letter_code
_entity_poly.pdbx_strand_id
1 'polypeptide(L)'
;LFEIPPARLFEEVLKLFQGGMALETFEMLRHYDLFGKLFPLTEEVLGEEEEGYPHLLVARALANTDARIAEGKPVTPAFLYAALLWEPMRQRMPAPDQPGMSEVQAIQIAAARVVAEQARHTSIPKRFSLPMREIWALQPRFERRTGRQPLRLLEHPRFRAAYDFLLLRGEVGEVDPELCRWWTEIQEKTPQEREKMLLPGGGGKKRRRRRRRRKPATAGEGGGES
;
A
#
# COMPACT_ATOMS: atom_id res chain seq x y z
N LEU A 1 30.03 -4.87 -6.57
CA LEU A 1 28.71 -4.76 -5.90
C LEU A 1 28.36 -6.01 -5.11
N PHE A 2 28.50 -7.23 -5.65
CA PHE A 2 28.21 -8.48 -4.93
C PHE A 2 29.08 -8.74 -3.67
N GLU A 3 30.22 -8.05 -3.53
CA GLU A 3 31.08 -8.14 -2.35
C GLU A 3 30.69 -7.17 -1.21
N ILE A 4 29.77 -6.23 -1.48
CA ILE A 4 29.34 -5.24 -0.50
C ILE A 4 28.15 -5.82 0.29
N PRO A 5 28.19 -5.81 1.64
CA PRO A 5 27.07 -6.29 2.44
C PRO A 5 25.76 -5.55 2.10
N PRO A 6 24.62 -6.25 1.96
CA PRO A 6 23.33 -5.64 1.60
C PRO A 6 22.87 -4.52 2.54
N ALA A 7 23.27 -4.56 3.81
CA ALA A 7 22.98 -3.48 4.77
C ALA A 7 23.76 -2.19 4.45
N ARG A 8 25.00 -2.31 3.93
CA ARG A 8 25.76 -1.14 3.48
C ARG A 8 25.16 -0.55 2.21
N LEU A 9 24.71 -1.40 1.29
CA LEU A 9 24.01 -0.96 0.09
C LEU A 9 22.72 -0.20 0.41
N PHE A 10 21.97 -0.60 1.43
CA PHE A 10 20.82 0.16 1.92
C PHE A 10 21.20 1.61 2.29
N GLU A 11 22.27 1.80 3.06
CA GLU A 11 22.73 3.15 3.45
C GLU A 11 23.20 3.98 2.24
N GLU A 12 23.87 3.37 1.26
CA GLU A 12 24.27 4.08 0.04
C GLU A 12 23.05 4.44 -0.83
N VAL A 13 22.04 3.57 -0.93
CA VAL A 13 20.76 3.88 -1.61
C VAL A 13 20.10 5.12 -1.00
N LEU A 14 20.09 5.24 0.32
CA LEU A 14 19.52 6.43 0.96
C LEU A 14 20.30 7.70 0.59
N LYS A 15 21.63 7.66 0.56
CA LYS A 15 22.44 8.83 0.17
C LYS A 15 22.21 9.20 -1.29
N LEU A 16 22.12 8.21 -2.18
CA LEU A 16 21.90 8.40 -3.61
C LEU A 16 20.55 9.08 -3.88
N PHE A 17 19.48 8.63 -3.23
CA PHE A 17 18.12 9.10 -3.51
C PHE A 17 17.59 10.17 -2.55
N GLN A 18 18.31 10.51 -1.48
CA GLN A 18 17.93 11.57 -0.54
C GLN A 18 18.87 12.78 -0.59
N GLY A 19 19.69 12.87 -1.63
CA GLY A 19 20.58 14.01 -1.89
C GLY A 19 19.97 15.17 -2.67
N GLY A 20 18.71 15.06 -3.13
CA GLY A 20 18.01 16.08 -3.89
C GLY A 20 18.19 16.02 -5.42
N MET A 21 18.84 14.96 -5.93
CA MET A 21 19.02 14.67 -7.35
C MET A 21 18.67 13.20 -7.67
N ALA A 22 17.63 12.67 -7.02
CA ALA A 22 17.21 11.29 -7.02
C ALA A 22 16.78 10.80 -8.41
N LEU A 23 16.05 11.61 -9.18
CA LEU A 23 15.63 11.24 -10.54
C LEU A 23 16.83 11.09 -11.47
N GLU A 24 17.70 12.10 -11.52
CA GLU A 24 18.93 12.05 -12.34
C GLU A 24 19.83 10.89 -11.90
N THR A 25 19.98 10.68 -10.60
CA THR A 25 20.75 9.55 -10.05
C THR A 25 20.16 8.22 -10.50
N PHE A 26 18.84 8.07 -10.53
CA PHE A 26 18.17 6.87 -11.04
C PHE A 26 18.45 6.66 -12.53
N GLU A 27 18.30 7.70 -13.36
CA GLU A 27 18.58 7.63 -14.80
C GLU A 27 20.02 7.21 -15.07
N MET A 28 20.98 7.77 -14.32
CA MET A 28 22.39 7.39 -14.41
C MET A 28 22.65 5.96 -13.92
N LEU A 29 22.05 5.54 -12.81
CA LEU A 29 22.18 4.16 -12.34
C LEU A 29 21.63 3.16 -13.35
N ARG A 30 20.54 3.48 -14.06
CA ARG A 30 20.03 2.64 -15.15
C ARG A 30 20.94 2.66 -16.37
N HIS A 31 21.40 3.84 -16.79
CA HIS A 31 22.32 4.00 -17.92
C HIS A 31 23.61 3.17 -17.78
N TYR A 32 24.13 3.05 -16.54
CA TYR A 32 25.34 2.27 -16.24
C TYR A 32 25.08 0.84 -15.73
N ASP A 33 23.86 0.30 -15.87
CA ASP A 33 23.48 -1.05 -15.41
C ASP A 33 23.76 -1.30 -13.91
N LEU A 34 23.67 -0.25 -13.10
CA LEU A 34 23.88 -0.29 -11.65
C LEU A 34 22.55 -0.42 -10.90
N PHE A 35 21.46 0.13 -11.44
CA PHE A 35 20.15 0.07 -10.78
C PHE A 35 19.68 -1.37 -10.62
N GLY A 36 19.75 -2.21 -11.67
CA GLY A 36 19.37 -3.63 -11.59
C GLY A 36 20.20 -4.45 -10.60
N LYS A 37 21.40 -3.99 -10.22
CA LYS A 37 22.19 -4.65 -9.16
C LYS A 37 21.67 -4.32 -7.76
N LEU A 38 21.06 -3.15 -7.59
CA LEU A 38 20.45 -2.69 -6.34
C LEU A 38 18.99 -3.15 -6.24
N PHE A 39 18.22 -3.05 -7.32
CA PHE A 39 16.78 -3.30 -7.38
C PHE A 39 16.44 -4.18 -8.59
N PRO A 40 16.89 -5.44 -8.63
CA PRO A 40 16.65 -6.33 -9.78
C PRO A 40 15.16 -6.53 -10.06
N LEU A 41 14.34 -6.63 -9.00
CA LEU A 41 12.90 -6.80 -9.13
C LEU A 41 12.23 -5.61 -9.82
N THR A 42 12.69 -4.40 -9.49
CA THR A 42 12.16 -3.17 -10.09
C THR A 42 12.70 -2.98 -11.50
N GLU A 43 13.97 -3.31 -11.76
CA GLU A 43 14.54 -3.21 -13.12
C GLU A 43 13.84 -4.15 -14.10
N GLU A 44 13.50 -5.38 -13.68
CA GLU A 44 12.72 -6.33 -14.48
C GLU A 44 11.40 -5.70 -14.96
N VAL A 45 10.63 -5.15 -14.02
CA VAL A 45 9.38 -4.43 -14.31
C VAL A 45 9.61 -3.23 -15.24
N LEU A 46 10.65 -2.43 -15.00
CA LEU A 46 10.91 -1.23 -15.80
C LEU A 46 11.37 -1.54 -17.24
N GLY A 47 11.64 -2.81 -17.56
CA GLY A 47 11.85 -3.29 -18.93
C GLY A 47 10.56 -3.73 -19.62
N GLU A 48 9.44 -3.78 -18.91
CA GLU A 48 8.12 -4.16 -19.41
C GLU A 48 7.27 -2.91 -19.72
N GLU A 49 6.24 -3.11 -20.54
CA GLU A 49 5.20 -2.13 -20.81
C GLU A 49 3.83 -2.72 -20.40
N GLU A 50 3.01 -1.92 -19.72
CA GLU A 50 1.62 -2.26 -19.40
C GLU A 50 0.72 -1.49 -20.38
N GLU A 51 -0.02 -2.22 -21.22
CA GLU A 51 -0.89 -1.62 -22.26
C GLU A 51 -0.15 -0.66 -23.23
N GLY A 52 1.15 -0.87 -23.43
CA GLY A 52 1.99 -0.01 -24.27
C GLY A 52 2.50 1.26 -23.58
N TYR A 53 2.33 1.36 -22.25
CA TYR A 53 2.85 2.47 -21.45
C TYR A 53 3.95 2.00 -20.49
N PRO A 54 5.03 2.78 -20.32
CA PRO A 54 6.09 2.46 -19.38
C PRO A 54 5.63 2.68 -17.93
N HIS A 55 6.25 1.95 -16.99
CA HIS A 55 6.00 2.14 -15.56
C HIS A 55 6.63 3.46 -15.05
N LEU A 56 5.82 4.52 -14.93
CA LEU A 56 6.29 5.87 -14.56
C LEU A 56 6.35 6.14 -13.05
N LEU A 57 5.79 5.28 -12.20
CA LEU A 57 5.63 5.54 -10.77
C LEU A 57 6.96 5.81 -10.07
N VAL A 58 8.01 5.04 -10.40
CA VAL A 58 9.35 5.22 -9.82
C VAL A 58 9.91 6.59 -10.17
N ALA A 59 9.91 6.95 -11.45
CA ALA A 59 10.44 8.24 -11.91
C ALA A 59 9.68 9.42 -11.26
N ARG A 60 8.34 9.33 -11.18
CA ARG A 60 7.52 10.36 -10.51
C ARG A 60 7.80 10.45 -9.02
N ALA A 61 7.95 9.32 -8.33
CA ALA A 61 8.27 9.31 -6.89
C ALA A 61 9.63 9.97 -6.60
N LEU A 62 10.61 9.75 -7.46
CA LEU A 62 11.95 10.34 -7.33
C LEU A 62 11.93 11.84 -7.64
N ALA A 63 11.22 12.27 -8.70
CA ALA A 63 11.02 13.69 -8.98
C ALA A 63 10.34 14.41 -7.80
N ASN A 64 9.32 13.80 -7.21
CA ASN A 64 8.62 14.35 -6.04
C ASN A 64 9.53 14.35 -4.79
N THR A 65 10.45 13.39 -4.68
CA THR A 65 11.46 13.35 -3.62
C THR A 65 12.42 14.54 -3.74
N ASP A 66 12.88 14.83 -4.95
CA ASP A 66 13.77 15.97 -5.23
C ASP A 66 13.10 17.30 -4.92
N ALA A 67 11.86 17.50 -5.37
CA ALA A 67 11.07 18.69 -5.07
C ALA A 67 10.90 18.89 -3.56
N ARG A 68 10.60 17.82 -2.80
CA ARG A 68 10.47 17.92 -1.34
C ARG A 68 11.77 18.31 -0.65
N ILE A 69 12.90 17.76 -1.08
CA ILE A 69 14.21 18.10 -0.53
C ILE A 69 14.55 19.56 -0.81
N ALA A 70 14.28 20.04 -2.02
CA ALA A 70 14.46 21.44 -2.40
C ALA A 70 13.60 22.40 -1.53
N GLU A 71 12.41 21.96 -1.13
CA GLU A 71 11.52 22.68 -0.20
C GLU A 71 11.90 22.52 1.28
N GLY A 72 12.98 21.80 1.61
CA GLY A 72 13.40 21.53 2.99
C GLY A 72 12.45 20.58 3.75
N LYS A 73 11.57 19.87 3.05
CA LYS A 73 10.63 18.91 3.65
C LYS A 73 11.30 17.56 3.86
N PRO A 74 11.02 16.86 4.97
CA PRO A 74 11.57 15.54 5.19
C PRO A 74 11.03 14.52 4.17
N VAL A 75 11.90 13.61 3.80
CA VAL A 75 11.61 12.40 3.00
C VAL A 75 11.87 11.17 3.87
N THR A 76 11.07 10.12 3.68
CA THR A 76 11.18 8.91 4.53
C THR A 76 11.68 7.72 3.71
N PRO A 77 12.62 6.92 4.24
CA PRO A 77 13.05 5.67 3.58
C PRO A 77 11.88 4.74 3.28
N ALA A 78 10.88 4.68 4.16
CA ALA A 78 9.72 3.83 3.98
C ALA A 78 8.89 4.19 2.74
N PHE A 79 8.69 5.48 2.48
CA PHE A 79 7.95 5.95 1.30
C PHE A 79 8.75 5.72 0.01
N LEU A 80 10.04 6.02 0.01
CA LEU A 80 10.94 5.76 -1.13
C LEU A 80 10.89 4.28 -1.54
N TYR A 81 11.10 3.37 -0.59
CA TYR A 81 11.04 1.94 -0.86
C TYR A 81 9.62 1.46 -1.21
N ALA A 82 8.57 2.10 -0.69
CA ALA A 82 7.19 1.79 -1.07
C ALA A 82 6.94 2.07 -2.56
N ALA A 83 7.54 3.13 -3.11
CA ALA A 83 7.45 3.46 -4.52
C ALA A 83 8.32 2.54 -5.38
N LEU A 84 9.58 2.34 -5.00
CA LEU A 84 10.52 1.49 -5.74
C LEU A 84 10.04 0.04 -5.88
N LEU A 85 9.34 -0.48 -4.87
CA LEU A 85 8.94 -1.89 -4.82
C LEU A 85 7.42 -2.10 -5.02
N TRP A 86 6.69 -1.06 -5.45
CA TRP A 86 5.24 -1.13 -5.65
C TRP A 86 4.85 -2.17 -6.70
N GLU A 87 5.38 -2.01 -7.91
CA GLU A 87 5.01 -2.84 -9.03
C GLU A 87 5.54 -4.29 -8.89
N PRO A 88 6.79 -4.52 -8.41
CA PRO A 88 7.22 -5.85 -8.02
C PRO A 88 6.28 -6.55 -7.01
N MET A 89 5.68 -5.78 -6.09
CA MET A 89 4.71 -6.29 -5.13
C MET A 89 3.38 -6.62 -5.81
N ARG A 90 2.87 -5.76 -6.70
CA ARG A 90 1.66 -6.03 -7.48
C ARG A 90 1.78 -7.30 -8.32
N GLN A 91 2.87 -7.47 -9.07
CA GLN A 91 3.10 -8.67 -9.89
C GLN A 91 3.18 -9.97 -9.07
N ARG A 92 3.55 -9.88 -7.78
CA ARG A 92 3.63 -11.03 -6.86
C ARG A 92 2.37 -11.25 -6.03
N MET A 93 1.32 -10.47 -6.25
CA MET A 93 0.02 -10.70 -5.61
C MET A 93 -0.54 -12.07 -6.04
N PRO A 94 -1.04 -12.88 -5.08
CA PRO A 94 -1.82 -14.05 -5.42
C PRO A 94 -2.98 -13.71 -6.36
N ALA A 95 -3.29 -14.62 -7.29
CA ALA A 95 -4.41 -14.44 -8.21
C ALA A 95 -5.73 -14.17 -7.44
N PRO A 96 -6.58 -13.26 -7.96
CA PRO A 96 -7.80 -12.82 -7.28
C PRO A 96 -8.82 -13.95 -7.05
N ASP A 97 -8.72 -15.04 -7.80
CA ASP A 97 -9.67 -16.16 -7.76
C ASP A 97 -9.46 -17.12 -6.57
N GLN A 98 -8.48 -16.86 -5.68
CA GLN A 98 -8.32 -17.66 -4.47
C GLN A 98 -9.50 -17.44 -3.50
N PRO A 99 -10.37 -18.44 -3.27
CA PRO A 99 -11.58 -18.25 -2.47
C PRO A 99 -11.25 -17.84 -1.04
N GLY A 100 -11.84 -16.74 -0.59
CA GLY A 100 -11.72 -16.26 0.80
C GLY A 100 -10.50 -15.40 1.11
N MET A 101 -9.66 -15.08 0.13
CA MET A 101 -8.55 -14.14 0.30
C MET A 101 -9.02 -12.71 0.04
N SER A 102 -8.85 -11.84 1.03
CA SER A 102 -9.03 -10.40 0.82
C SER A 102 -7.81 -9.78 0.15
N GLU A 103 -8.01 -8.71 -0.61
CA GLU A 103 -6.93 -7.97 -1.28
C GLU A 103 -5.82 -7.51 -0.30
N VAL A 104 -6.21 -7.08 0.92
CA VAL A 104 -5.24 -6.72 1.96
C VAL A 104 -4.37 -7.93 2.36
N GLN A 105 -4.94 -9.14 2.42
CA GLN A 105 -4.15 -10.35 2.68
C GLN A 105 -3.23 -10.69 1.51
N ALA A 106 -3.70 -10.53 0.26
CA ALA A 106 -2.89 -10.70 -0.94
C ALA A 106 -1.68 -9.76 -0.92
N ILE A 107 -1.88 -8.46 -0.64
CA ILE A 107 -0.81 -7.47 -0.47
C ILE A 107 0.16 -7.90 0.63
N GLN A 108 -0.32 -8.35 1.78
CA GLN A 108 0.57 -8.74 2.89
C GLN A 108 1.45 -9.94 2.54
N ILE A 109 0.92 -10.90 1.79
CA ILE A 109 1.66 -12.08 1.30
C ILE A 109 2.71 -11.64 0.27
N ALA A 110 2.31 -10.86 -0.75
CA ALA A 110 3.20 -10.37 -1.80
C ALA A 110 4.32 -9.49 -1.23
N ALA A 111 3.97 -8.59 -0.32
CA ALA A 111 4.91 -7.71 0.34
C ALA A 111 5.97 -8.47 1.15
N ALA A 112 5.59 -9.56 1.83
CA ALA A 112 6.55 -10.41 2.54
C ALA A 112 7.53 -11.10 1.57
N ARG A 113 7.05 -11.54 0.40
CA ARG A 113 7.88 -12.15 -0.66
C ARG A 113 8.86 -11.14 -1.24
N VAL A 114 8.37 -9.98 -1.69
CA VAL A 114 9.21 -8.91 -2.25
C VAL A 114 10.28 -8.46 -1.27
N VAL A 115 9.94 -8.24 0.00
CA VAL A 115 10.93 -7.83 1.00
C VAL A 115 12.01 -8.90 1.19
N ALA A 116 11.63 -10.19 1.20
CA ALA A 116 12.58 -11.28 1.37
C ALA A 116 13.51 -11.45 0.16
N GLU A 117 12.98 -11.30 -1.05
CA GLU A 117 13.76 -11.33 -2.30
C GLU A 117 14.71 -10.13 -2.38
N GLN A 118 14.19 -8.91 -2.19
CA GLN A 118 14.95 -7.68 -2.24
C GLN A 118 16.05 -7.61 -1.17
N ALA A 119 15.84 -8.23 0.00
CA ALA A 119 16.82 -8.25 1.10
C ALA A 119 18.18 -8.89 0.72
N ARG A 120 18.22 -9.70 -0.35
CA ARG A 120 19.46 -10.28 -0.89
C ARG A 120 20.35 -9.24 -1.57
N HIS A 121 19.77 -8.13 -2.02
CA HIS A 121 20.45 -7.04 -2.74
C HIS A 121 20.60 -5.81 -1.86
N THR A 122 19.51 -5.39 -1.19
CA THR A 122 19.50 -4.28 -0.24
C THR A 122 18.70 -4.69 0.99
N SER A 123 19.36 -4.89 2.13
CA SER A 123 18.69 -5.32 3.36
C SER A 123 17.97 -4.15 4.00
N ILE A 124 16.64 -4.15 3.96
CA ILE A 124 15.79 -3.07 4.50
C ILE A 124 15.51 -3.34 5.99
N PRO A 125 15.98 -2.49 6.92
CA PRO A 125 15.67 -2.62 8.33
C PRO A 125 14.16 -2.66 8.60
N LYS A 126 13.73 -3.48 9.59
CA LYS A 126 12.31 -3.64 9.96
C LYS A 126 11.60 -2.31 10.26
N ARG A 127 12.31 -1.34 10.85
CA ARG A 127 11.79 0.00 11.14
C ARG A 127 11.37 0.79 9.88
N PHE A 128 11.81 0.38 8.69
CA PHE A 128 11.42 0.97 7.41
C PHE A 128 10.54 0.03 6.59
N SER A 129 10.81 -1.28 6.59
CA SER A 129 9.99 -2.23 5.82
C SER A 129 8.60 -2.44 6.42
N LEU A 130 8.43 -2.39 7.75
CA LEU A 130 7.10 -2.38 8.34
C LEU A 130 6.34 -1.12 7.90
N PRO A 131 6.95 0.09 7.96
CA PRO A 131 6.29 1.25 7.42
C PRO A 131 6.00 1.29 5.91
N MET A 132 6.82 0.63 5.12
CA MET A 132 6.54 0.46 3.71
C MET A 132 5.28 -0.41 3.50
N ARG A 133 5.20 -1.54 4.22
CA ARG A 133 4.12 -2.52 4.06
C ARG A 133 2.73 -2.01 4.43
N GLU A 134 2.60 -1.19 5.50
CA GLU A 134 1.28 -0.64 5.81
C GLU A 134 0.89 0.51 4.86
N ILE A 135 1.83 1.17 4.17
CA ILE A 135 1.46 2.13 3.10
C ILE A 135 0.69 1.38 2.00
N TRP A 136 1.21 0.24 1.56
CA TRP A 136 0.55 -0.63 0.58
C TRP A 136 -0.77 -1.20 1.10
N ALA A 137 -0.78 -1.73 2.33
CA ALA A 137 -1.98 -2.36 2.89
C ALA A 137 -3.15 -1.39 3.13
N LEU A 138 -2.88 -0.09 3.17
CA LEU A 138 -3.91 0.95 3.23
C LEU A 138 -4.48 1.31 1.86
N GLN A 139 -3.80 1.01 0.74
CA GLN A 139 -4.25 1.38 -0.61
C GLN A 139 -5.68 0.90 -0.92
N PRO A 140 -6.07 -0.38 -0.69
CA PRO A 140 -7.43 -0.84 -0.95
C PRO A 140 -8.50 -0.18 -0.07
N ARG A 141 -8.09 0.46 1.04
CA ARG A 141 -9.04 1.14 1.93
C ARG A 141 -9.45 2.50 1.40
N PHE A 142 -8.63 3.14 0.56
CA PHE A 142 -8.97 4.42 -0.05
C PHE A 142 -10.16 4.28 -1.01
N GLU A 143 -10.34 3.13 -1.66
CA GLU A 143 -11.49 2.86 -2.54
C GLU A 143 -12.83 2.79 -1.79
N ARG A 144 -12.80 2.51 -0.48
CA ARG A 144 -14.00 2.29 0.34
C ARG A 144 -14.52 3.58 0.94
N ARG A 145 -15.24 4.36 0.13
CA ARG A 145 -15.87 5.63 0.52
C ARG A 145 -17.21 5.50 1.27
N THR A 146 -17.66 4.27 1.56
CA THR A 146 -18.98 4.00 2.15
C THR A 146 -18.98 4.00 3.68
N GLY A 147 -20.01 4.60 4.28
CA GLY A 147 -20.20 4.63 5.74
C GLY A 147 -19.02 5.28 6.46
N ARG A 148 -18.77 4.90 7.72
CA ARG A 148 -17.70 5.51 8.57
C ARG A 148 -16.28 4.98 8.32
N GLN A 149 -16.05 4.19 7.28
CA GLN A 149 -14.71 3.64 7.00
C GLN A 149 -13.69 4.74 6.67
N PRO A 150 -14.03 5.77 5.87
CA PRO A 150 -13.08 6.84 5.56
C PRO A 150 -12.64 7.63 6.80
N LEU A 151 -13.56 7.89 7.74
CA LEU A 151 -13.24 8.60 8.97
C LEU A 151 -12.19 7.86 9.81
N ARG A 152 -12.31 6.52 9.90
CA ARG A 152 -11.31 5.69 10.59
C ARG A 152 -9.96 5.68 9.86
N LEU A 153 -9.98 5.80 8.54
CA LEU A 153 -8.74 5.86 7.77
C LEU A 153 -8.02 7.20 7.97
N LEU A 154 -8.76 8.32 8.08
CA LEU A 154 -8.19 9.64 8.42
C LEU A 154 -7.45 9.64 9.76
N GLU A 155 -7.92 8.85 10.73
CA GLU A 155 -7.30 8.73 12.06
C GLU A 155 -6.08 7.79 12.08
N HIS A 156 -5.78 7.10 10.98
CA HIS A 156 -4.69 6.13 10.96
C HIS A 156 -3.33 6.83 11.08
N PRO A 157 -2.38 6.35 11.93
CA PRO A 157 -1.08 7.01 12.12
C PRO A 157 -0.26 7.20 10.84
N ARG A 158 -0.54 6.36 9.83
CA ARG A 158 0.12 6.36 8.53
C ARG A 158 -0.75 6.83 7.37
N PHE A 159 -1.87 7.46 7.68
CA PHE A 159 -2.76 8.05 6.70
C PHE A 159 -2.00 8.95 5.73
N ARG A 160 -1.20 9.91 6.24
CA ARG A 160 -0.51 10.88 5.38
C ARG A 160 0.38 10.22 4.32
N ALA A 161 1.24 9.30 4.73
CA ALA A 161 2.12 8.60 3.79
C ALA A 161 1.35 7.73 2.79
N ALA A 162 0.27 7.07 3.23
CA ALA A 162 -0.54 6.25 2.33
C ALA A 162 -1.41 7.08 1.38
N TYR A 163 -1.84 8.28 1.81
CA TYR A 163 -2.53 9.26 0.99
C TYR A 163 -1.59 9.89 -0.04
N ASP A 164 -0.38 10.29 0.36
CA ASP A 164 0.65 10.76 -0.58
C ASP A 164 0.96 9.70 -1.64
N PHE A 165 0.93 8.43 -1.24
CA PHE A 165 1.11 7.31 -2.17
C PHE A 165 -0.10 7.12 -3.10
N LEU A 166 -1.32 7.35 -2.63
CA LEU A 166 -2.52 7.37 -3.47
C LEU A 166 -2.43 8.48 -4.53
N LEU A 167 -1.98 9.68 -4.14
CA LEU A 167 -1.80 10.79 -5.08
C LEU A 167 -0.76 10.48 -6.14
N LEU A 168 0.39 9.92 -5.73
CA LEU A 168 1.43 9.47 -6.65
C LEU A 168 0.88 8.46 -7.68
N ARG A 169 0.06 7.49 -7.23
CA ARG A 169 -0.61 6.54 -8.12
C ARG A 169 -1.61 7.23 -9.06
N GLY A 170 -2.32 8.25 -8.57
CA GLY A 170 -3.19 9.09 -9.39
C GLY A 170 -2.45 9.89 -10.47
N GLU A 171 -1.26 10.40 -10.16
CA GLU A 171 -0.40 11.15 -11.11
C GLU A 171 0.05 10.29 -12.29
N VAL A 172 0.19 8.98 -12.10
CA VAL A 172 0.55 8.02 -13.16
C VAL A 172 -0.66 7.30 -13.77
N GLY A 173 -1.88 7.68 -13.39
CA GLY A 173 -3.11 7.13 -13.97
C GLY A 173 -3.57 5.79 -13.40
N GLU A 174 -2.93 5.25 -12.35
CA GLU A 174 -3.36 3.99 -11.70
C GLU A 174 -4.64 4.13 -10.87
N VAL A 175 -5.02 5.36 -10.53
CA VAL A 175 -6.14 5.66 -9.63
C VAL A 175 -7.02 6.74 -10.25
N ASP A 176 -8.33 6.56 -10.13
CA ASP A 176 -9.32 7.55 -10.55
C ASP A 176 -9.02 8.94 -9.93
N PRO A 177 -8.80 9.98 -10.74
CA PRO A 177 -8.57 11.34 -10.25
C PRO A 177 -9.69 11.86 -9.33
N GLU A 178 -10.94 11.41 -9.50
CA GLU A 178 -12.04 11.75 -8.59
C GLU A 178 -11.82 11.20 -7.19
N LEU A 179 -11.23 10.00 -7.08
CA LEU A 179 -10.90 9.41 -5.79
C LEU A 179 -9.84 10.25 -5.07
N CYS A 180 -8.78 10.66 -5.77
CA CYS A 180 -7.74 11.54 -5.25
C CYS A 180 -8.32 12.88 -4.77
N ARG A 181 -9.17 13.52 -5.60
CA ARG A 181 -9.85 14.78 -5.24
C ARG A 181 -10.72 14.62 -3.99
N TRP A 182 -11.55 13.58 -3.94
CA TRP A 182 -12.43 13.32 -2.80
C TRP A 182 -11.64 13.17 -1.49
N TRP A 183 -10.52 12.44 -1.52
CA TRP A 183 -9.65 12.29 -0.35
C TRP A 183 -8.91 13.57 0.01
N THR A 184 -8.62 14.44 -0.95
CA THR A 184 -8.07 15.78 -0.70
C THR A 184 -9.08 16.62 0.08
N GLU A 185 -10.32 16.71 -0.43
CA GLU A 185 -11.36 17.57 0.12
C GLU A 185 -11.78 17.17 1.54
N ILE A 186 -11.97 15.87 1.81
CA ILE A 186 -12.48 15.40 3.11
C ILE A 186 -11.52 15.73 4.27
N GLN A 187 -10.22 15.85 4.01
CA GLN A 187 -9.22 16.20 5.02
C GLN A 187 -9.45 17.62 5.58
N GLU A 188 -9.90 18.54 4.73
CA GLU A 188 -10.10 19.96 5.06
C GLU A 188 -11.45 20.24 5.71
N LYS A 189 -12.38 19.28 5.65
CA LYS A 189 -13.74 19.44 6.19
C LYS A 189 -13.83 19.26 7.71
N THR A 190 -14.81 19.94 8.31
CA THR A 190 -15.21 19.73 9.71
C THR A 190 -15.84 18.35 9.93
N PRO A 191 -15.88 17.82 11.16
CA PRO A 191 -16.50 16.51 11.44
C PRO A 191 -17.93 16.36 10.89
N GLN A 192 -18.74 17.42 10.97
CA GLN A 192 -20.13 17.43 10.49
C GLN A 192 -20.20 17.41 8.96
N GLU A 193 -19.30 18.12 8.28
CA GLU A 193 -19.21 18.12 6.82
C GLU A 193 -18.67 16.78 6.29
N ARG A 194 -17.68 16.19 6.98
CA ARG A 194 -17.15 14.87 6.64
C ARG A 194 -18.25 13.80 6.62
N GLU A 195 -19.14 13.81 7.62
CA GLU A 195 -20.30 12.89 7.67
C GLU A 195 -21.21 13.03 6.44
N LYS A 196 -21.38 14.25 5.90
CA LYS A 196 -22.20 14.51 4.69
C LYS A 196 -21.53 14.04 3.39
N MET A 197 -20.20 13.99 3.35
CA MET A 197 -19.44 13.53 2.18
C MET A 197 -19.40 12.00 2.04
N LEU A 198 -19.74 11.25 3.09
CA LEU A 198 -19.68 9.79 3.07
C LEU A 198 -20.75 9.23 2.14
N LEU A 199 -20.37 8.27 1.30
CA LEU A 199 -21.36 7.55 0.51
C LEU A 199 -22.25 6.72 1.45
N PRO A 200 -23.57 6.68 1.20
CA PRO A 200 -24.47 5.88 2.00
C PRO A 200 -23.95 4.44 2.02
N GLY A 201 -23.67 3.94 3.22
CA GLY A 201 -23.30 2.53 3.39
C GLY A 201 -24.44 1.68 2.86
N GLY A 202 -24.16 0.84 1.86
CA GLY A 202 -25.14 -0.12 1.34
C GLY A 202 -25.86 -0.75 2.52
N GLY A 203 -27.16 -0.49 2.61
CA GLY A 203 -28.02 -0.94 3.69
C GLY A 203 -28.09 -2.45 3.70
N GLY A 204 -27.07 -3.11 4.24
CA GLY A 204 -27.15 -4.48 4.68
C GLY A 204 -28.27 -4.51 5.71
N LYS A 205 -29.47 -4.92 5.26
CA LYS A 205 -30.60 -5.31 6.10
C LYS A 205 -30.01 -5.85 7.40
N LYS A 206 -30.21 -5.12 8.51
CA LYS A 206 -29.89 -5.60 9.85
C LYS A 206 -30.29 -7.07 9.86
N ARG A 207 -29.33 -8.00 9.80
CA ARG A 207 -29.61 -9.43 9.97
C ARG A 207 -30.19 -9.48 11.37
N ARG A 208 -31.52 -9.46 11.44
CA ARG A 208 -32.32 -9.65 12.64
C ARG A 208 -31.64 -10.83 13.32
N ARG A 209 -30.95 -10.55 14.44
CA ARG A 209 -30.37 -11.59 15.29
C ARG A 209 -31.48 -12.62 15.45
N ARG A 210 -31.33 -13.76 14.77
CA ARG A 210 -32.28 -14.88 14.89
C ARG A 210 -32.20 -15.23 16.36
N ARG A 211 -33.18 -14.78 17.15
CA ARG A 211 -33.35 -15.16 18.55
C ARG A 211 -33.23 -16.67 18.55
N ARG A 212 -32.13 -17.18 19.13
CA ARG A 212 -31.94 -18.61 19.38
C ARG A 212 -33.19 -19.03 20.15
N ARG A 213 -34.10 -19.71 19.48
CA ARG A 213 -35.30 -20.28 20.07
C ARG A 213 -34.77 -21.28 21.09
N ARG A 214 -34.87 -20.94 22.38
CA ARG A 214 -34.55 -21.85 23.48
C ARG A 214 -35.38 -23.12 23.23
N LYS A 215 -34.70 -24.26 23.05
CA LYS A 215 -35.33 -25.57 23.08
C LYS A 215 -36.01 -25.70 24.46
N PRO A 216 -37.27 -26.12 24.56
CA PRO A 216 -37.87 -26.43 25.84
C PRO A 216 -37.13 -27.63 26.44
N ALA A 217 -36.83 -27.56 27.73
CA ALA A 217 -36.40 -28.70 28.51
C ALA A 217 -37.56 -29.69 28.61
N THR A 218 -37.39 -30.90 28.12
CA THR A 218 -38.24 -32.04 28.46
C THR A 218 -37.74 -32.60 29.77
N ALA A 219 -38.51 -32.40 30.84
CA ALA A 219 -38.37 -33.05 32.13
C ALA A 219 -39.74 -33.61 32.54
N GLY A 220 -39.76 -34.91 32.88
CA GLY A 220 -40.85 -35.65 33.52
C GLY A 220 -41.98 -36.08 32.57
N GLU A 221 -42.61 -37.24 32.69
CA GLU A 221 -42.50 -38.35 33.65
C GLU A 221 -43.49 -39.44 33.21
N GLY A 222 -43.21 -40.71 33.52
CA GLY A 222 -44.24 -41.69 33.91
C GLY A 222 -44.85 -42.61 32.85
N GLY A 223 -44.60 -43.93 33.03
CA GLY A 223 -45.69 -44.91 33.16
C GLY A 223 -45.78 -46.04 32.13
N GLY A 224 -45.71 -47.28 32.61
CA GLY A 224 -46.62 -48.35 32.17
C GLY A 224 -46.02 -49.63 31.58
N GLU A 225 -45.89 -50.65 32.44
CA GLU A 225 -46.27 -52.07 32.23
C GLU A 225 -46.36 -52.67 30.81
N SER A 226 -45.50 -53.65 30.53
CA SER A 226 -45.83 -55.11 30.50
C SER A 226 -44.66 -55.91 29.92
#